data_AF-A0A8H6NNY7-F1
#
_entry.id   AF-A0A8H6NNY7-F1
#
_cell.length_a   1.000
_cell.length_b   1.000
_cell.length_c   1.000
_cell.angle_alpha   90.00
_cell.angle_beta   90.00
_cell.angle_gamma   90.00
#
_symmetry.space_group_name_H-M   'P 1'
#
loop_
_entity.id
_entity.type
_entity.pdbx_description
1 polymer ?
#
loop_
_entity_poly.entity_id
_entity_poly.type
_entity_poly.pdbx_seq_one_letter_code
_entity_poly.pdbx_strand_id
1 'polypeptide(L)'
;MSGERITVHNLADLKNTSDDALPNYLNSLKFTQSHTLTDVRLALGWSAFLIAAACFGWDYQFGFQSTKYYTAAAVVLYSILNGALTLWIWLKEAGTVYEGTSPSGDKISIATSTKKNVPTYNMKITITSKNGATKKIELSKPFAEWFDSQGHFVATPFQEILATNIPAIGQLNSKRVKSASQAYSPDVLDALYAESTATGSSAEGAAKGSSKRRKA
;
A
#
# COMPACT_ATOMS: atom_id res chain seq x y z
N MET A 1 -4.34 -16.72 1.94
CA MET A 1 -3.44 -16.57 0.78
C MET A 1 -2.04 -16.41 1.33
N SER A 2 -1.17 -17.40 1.14
CA SER A 2 0.21 -17.32 1.61
C SER A 2 0.89 -16.19 0.84
N GLY A 3 1.21 -15.10 1.53
CA GLY A 3 1.92 -13.98 0.92
C GLY A 3 3.27 -14.46 0.41
N GLU A 4 3.55 -14.18 -0.85
CA GLU A 4 4.86 -14.45 -1.46
C GLU A 4 5.95 -13.75 -0.64
N ARG A 5 7.07 -14.45 -0.43
CA ARG A 5 8.17 -13.92 0.36
C ARG A 5 8.82 -12.78 -0.42
N ILE A 6 8.70 -11.57 0.10
CA ILE A 6 9.26 -10.38 -0.55
C ILE A 6 10.67 -10.14 -0.01
N THR A 7 11.57 -9.67 -0.88
CA THR A 7 12.88 -9.26 -0.41
C THR A 7 12.76 -7.95 0.37
N VAL A 8 13.13 -7.97 1.66
CA VAL A 8 13.06 -6.81 2.56
C VAL A 8 13.94 -5.62 2.14
N HIS A 9 14.84 -5.85 1.18
CA HIS A 9 15.71 -4.82 0.62
C HIS A 9 15.18 -4.23 -0.69
N ASN A 10 14.14 -4.81 -1.30
CA ASN A 10 13.53 -4.23 -2.49
C ASN A 10 12.38 -3.30 -2.10
N LEU A 11 12.67 -2.00 -2.10
CA LEU A 11 11.69 -0.96 -1.81
C LEU A 11 10.49 -0.97 -2.78
N ALA A 12 10.70 -1.39 -4.03
CA ALA A 12 9.61 -1.46 -5.02
C ALA A 12 8.60 -2.54 -4.65
N ASP A 13 9.07 -3.73 -4.27
CA ASP A 13 8.18 -4.83 -3.88
C ASP A 13 7.46 -4.51 -2.57
N LEU A 14 8.17 -3.96 -1.58
CA LEU A 14 7.56 -3.53 -0.31
C LEU A 14 6.44 -2.50 -0.53
N LYS A 15 6.68 -1.53 -1.43
CA LYS A 15 5.67 -0.54 -1.81
C LYS A 15 4.49 -1.21 -2.52
N ASN A 16 4.75 -2.02 -3.54
CA ASN A 16 3.71 -2.65 -4.35
C ASN A 16 2.82 -3.56 -3.51
N THR A 17 3.39 -4.38 -2.63
CA THR A 17 2.59 -5.25 -1.74
C THR A 17 1.76 -4.44 -0.74
N SER A 18 2.31 -3.33 -0.22
CA SER A 18 1.54 -2.44 0.66
C SER A 18 0.40 -1.75 -0.08
N ASP A 19 0.65 -1.33 -1.33
CA ASP A 19 -0.34 -0.75 -2.23
C ASP A 19 -1.45 -1.75 -2.60
N ASP A 20 -1.12 -3.01 -2.85
CA ASP A 20 -2.08 -4.07 -3.17
C ASP A 20 -2.96 -4.47 -1.97
N ALA A 21 -2.44 -4.32 -0.75
CA ALA A 21 -3.20 -4.59 0.48
C ALA A 21 -4.23 -3.49 0.81
N LEU A 22 -4.03 -2.26 0.32
CA LEU A 22 -4.89 -1.11 0.61
C LEU A 22 -6.33 -1.29 0.09
N PRO A 23 -6.58 -1.56 -1.20
CA PRO A 23 -7.94 -1.76 -1.71
C PRO A 23 -8.67 -2.92 -1.03
N ASN A 24 -7.97 -4.03 -0.76
CA ASN A 24 -8.54 -5.19 -0.09
C ASN A 24 -9.05 -4.85 1.32
N TYR A 25 -8.27 -4.08 2.08
CA TYR A 25 -8.69 -3.61 3.39
C TYR A 25 -9.86 -2.62 3.31
N LEU A 26 -9.79 -1.64 2.40
CA LEU A 26 -10.83 -0.63 2.27
C LEU A 26 -12.16 -1.23 1.75
N ASN A 27 -12.11 -2.19 0.83
CA ASN A 27 -13.28 -2.94 0.39
C ASN A 27 -13.90 -3.75 1.54
N SER A 28 -13.09 -4.31 2.43
CA SER A 28 -13.59 -4.97 3.65
C SER A 28 -14.38 -4.01 4.56
N LEU A 29 -14.04 -2.72 4.52
CA LEU A 29 -14.72 -1.63 5.24
C LEU A 29 -15.88 -0.99 4.45
N LYS A 30 -16.34 -1.64 3.35
CA LYS A 30 -17.45 -1.19 2.50
C LYS A 30 -17.19 0.11 1.75
N PHE A 31 -15.93 0.48 1.52
CA PHE A 31 -15.64 1.56 0.57
C PHE A 31 -15.87 1.07 -0.86
N THR A 32 -16.56 1.88 -1.66
CA THR A 32 -16.74 1.59 -3.09
C THR A 32 -15.57 2.18 -3.85
N GLN A 33 -14.71 1.33 -4.41
CA GLN A 33 -13.56 1.75 -5.21
C GLN A 33 -14.03 2.43 -6.51
N SER A 34 -13.38 3.54 -6.86
CA SER A 34 -13.52 4.21 -8.14
C SER A 34 -12.40 3.75 -9.06
N HIS A 35 -12.75 3.27 -10.27
CA HIS A 35 -11.79 2.84 -11.29
C HIS A 35 -11.57 3.87 -12.39
N THR A 36 -12.04 5.10 -12.18
CA THR A 36 -11.97 6.22 -13.13
C THR A 36 -10.58 6.45 -13.72
N LEU A 37 -9.52 6.32 -12.92
CA LEU A 37 -8.14 6.47 -13.40
C LEU A 37 -7.76 5.35 -14.39
N THR A 38 -8.13 4.11 -14.08
CA THR A 38 -7.90 2.94 -14.94
C THR A 38 -8.74 3.03 -16.20
N ASP A 39 -10.01 3.44 -16.10
CA ASP A 39 -10.92 3.57 -17.23
C ASP A 39 -10.45 4.62 -18.23
N VAL A 40 -9.92 5.76 -17.76
CA VAL A 40 -9.35 6.79 -18.65
C VAL A 40 -8.09 6.29 -19.36
N ARG A 41 -7.20 5.59 -18.64
CA ARG A 41 -6.03 4.95 -19.25
C ARG A 41 -6.44 3.93 -20.31
N LEU A 42 -7.45 3.12 -20.01
CA LEU A 42 -7.98 2.11 -20.92
C LEU A 42 -8.57 2.79 -22.16
N ALA A 43 -9.43 3.80 -22.00
CA ALA A 43 -10.03 4.52 -23.10
C ALA A 43 -8.98 5.18 -24.02
N LEU A 44 -7.99 5.87 -23.45
CA LEU A 44 -6.91 6.51 -24.21
C LEU A 44 -6.03 5.48 -24.95
N GLY A 45 -5.65 4.40 -24.26
CA GLY A 45 -4.83 3.33 -24.84
C GLY A 45 -5.54 2.60 -25.98
N TRP A 46 -6.81 2.24 -25.79
CA TRP A 46 -7.62 1.59 -26.84
C TRP A 46 -7.86 2.51 -28.03
N SER A 47 -8.05 3.81 -27.80
CA SER A 47 -8.18 4.78 -28.89
C SER A 47 -6.91 4.83 -29.74
N ALA A 48 -5.73 4.87 -29.09
CA ALA A 48 -4.45 4.83 -29.78
C ALA A 48 -4.25 3.53 -30.57
N PHE A 49 -4.63 2.38 -29.98
CA PHE A 49 -4.58 1.08 -30.65
C PHE A 49 -5.50 1.03 -31.88
N LEU A 50 -6.74 1.52 -31.80
CA LEU A 50 -7.68 1.54 -32.92
C LEU A 50 -7.16 2.38 -34.08
N ILE A 51 -6.51 3.52 -33.80
CA ILE A 51 -5.88 4.36 -34.85
C ILE A 51 -4.73 3.60 -35.53
N ALA A 52 -3.90 2.90 -34.77
CA ALA A 52 -2.82 2.08 -35.32
C ALA A 52 -3.36 0.92 -36.17
N ALA A 53 -4.41 0.24 -35.71
CA ALA A 53 -5.06 -0.85 -36.43
C ALA A 53 -5.70 -0.34 -37.74
N ALA A 54 -6.38 0.81 -37.72
CA ALA A 54 -6.95 1.42 -38.92
C ALA A 54 -5.86 1.84 -39.92
N CYS A 55 -4.77 2.45 -39.44
CA CYS A 55 -3.62 2.80 -40.27
C CYS A 55 -3.01 1.57 -40.95
N PHE A 56 -2.86 0.48 -40.21
CA PHE A 56 -2.36 -0.79 -40.76
C PHE A 56 -3.32 -1.38 -41.81
N GLY A 57 -4.63 -1.33 -41.55
CA GLY A 57 -5.64 -1.77 -42.51
C GLY A 57 -5.62 -1.00 -43.83
N TRP A 58 -5.47 0.32 -43.77
CA TRP A 58 -5.34 1.16 -44.98
C TRP A 58 -4.03 0.91 -45.73
N ASP A 59 -2.92 0.75 -45.01
CA ASP A 59 -1.63 0.48 -45.63
C ASP A 59 -1.62 -0.89 -46.33
N TYR A 60 -2.26 -1.90 -45.72
CA TYR A 60 -2.42 -3.23 -46.30
C TYR A 60 -3.23 -3.21 -47.61
N GLN A 61 -4.27 -2.37 -47.70
CA GLN A 61 -5.19 -2.38 -48.84
C GLN A 61 -4.73 -1.51 -50.03
N PHE A 62 -4.12 -0.35 -49.76
CA PHE A 62 -3.77 0.64 -50.80
C PHE A 62 -2.27 0.80 -51.05
N GLY A 63 -1.43 0.19 -50.21
CA GLY A 63 0.02 0.30 -50.25
C GLY A 63 0.55 1.66 -49.77
N PHE A 64 1.81 1.67 -49.36
CA PHE A 64 2.44 2.80 -48.65
C PHE A 64 2.50 4.11 -49.45
N GLN A 65 2.63 4.05 -50.78
CA GLN A 65 2.86 5.25 -51.60
C GLN A 65 1.66 6.21 -51.62
N SER A 66 0.44 5.67 -51.61
CA SER A 66 -0.81 6.45 -51.56
C SER A 66 -1.17 6.86 -50.13
N THR A 67 -0.82 6.02 -49.14
CA THR A 67 -1.24 6.20 -47.74
C THR A 67 -0.27 7.04 -46.91
N LYS A 68 0.93 7.37 -47.44
CA LYS A 68 2.00 8.10 -46.72
C LYS A 68 1.55 9.31 -45.90
N TYR A 69 0.65 10.15 -46.42
CA TYR A 69 0.16 11.34 -45.70
C TYR A 69 -0.84 10.98 -44.60
N TYR A 70 -1.66 9.95 -44.81
CA TYR A 70 -2.58 9.42 -43.81
C TYR A 70 -1.82 8.70 -42.68
N THR A 71 -0.79 7.94 -43.02
CA THR A 71 0.11 7.32 -42.04
C THR A 71 0.84 8.38 -41.23
N ALA A 72 1.36 9.43 -41.86
CA ALA A 72 1.98 10.54 -41.15
C ALA A 72 0.98 11.24 -40.18
N ALA A 73 -0.25 11.49 -40.63
CA ALA A 73 -1.30 12.05 -39.77
C ALA A 73 -1.65 11.11 -38.60
N ALA A 74 -1.72 9.79 -38.84
CA ALA A 74 -1.98 8.79 -37.80
C ALA A 74 -0.86 8.76 -36.74
N VAL A 75 0.41 8.86 -37.14
CA VAL A 75 1.55 8.94 -36.22
C VAL A 75 1.50 10.21 -35.36
N VAL A 76 1.15 11.35 -35.96
CA VAL A 76 0.98 12.61 -35.21
C VAL A 76 -0.15 12.48 -34.19
N LEU A 77 -1.30 11.95 -34.59
CA LEU A 77 -2.45 11.75 -33.70
C LEU A 77 -2.12 10.77 -32.55
N TYR A 78 -1.44 9.67 -32.87
CA TYR A 78 -0.93 8.72 -31.87
C TYR A 78 0.02 9.39 -30.88
N SER A 79 0.93 10.24 -31.36
CA SER A 79 1.88 10.98 -30.52
C SER A 79 1.16 11.94 -29.57
N ILE A 80 0.12 12.64 -30.04
CA ILE A 80 -0.71 13.52 -29.21
C ILE A 80 -1.44 12.71 -28.13
N LEU A 81 -2.04 11.57 -28.48
CA LEU A 81 -2.73 10.69 -27.53
C LEU A 81 -1.78 10.16 -26.44
N ASN A 82 -0.57 9.74 -26.81
CA ASN A 82 0.44 9.28 -25.85
C ASN A 82 0.96 10.43 -24.98
N GLY A 83 1.09 11.63 -25.55
CA GLY A 83 1.42 12.85 -24.80
C GLY A 83 0.32 13.18 -23.78
N ALA A 84 -0.95 13.14 -24.19
CA ALA A 84 -2.10 13.36 -23.32
C ALA A 84 -2.18 12.30 -22.20
N LEU A 85 -1.95 11.02 -22.51
CA LEU A 85 -1.85 9.95 -21.52
C LEU A 85 -0.73 10.22 -20.51
N THR A 86 0.46 10.62 -20.99
CA THR A 86 1.61 10.93 -20.14
C THR A 86 1.30 12.11 -19.21
N LEU A 87 0.72 13.19 -19.75
CA LEU A 87 0.29 14.35 -18.98
C LEU A 87 -0.80 13.98 -17.96
N TRP A 88 -1.75 13.11 -18.32
CA TRP A 88 -2.77 12.63 -17.41
C TRP A 88 -2.17 11.87 -16.22
N ILE A 89 -1.25 10.94 -16.48
CA ILE A 89 -0.56 10.18 -15.43
C ILE A 89 0.21 11.13 -14.51
N TRP A 90 0.89 12.13 -15.06
CA TRP A 90 1.69 13.08 -14.27
C TRP A 90 0.84 14.05 -13.43
N LEU A 91 -0.22 14.62 -14.01
CA LEU A 91 -1.01 15.68 -13.37
C LEU A 91 -2.14 15.15 -12.51
N LYS A 92 -2.86 14.13 -12.99
CA LYS A 92 -4.08 13.63 -12.34
C LYS A 92 -3.84 12.42 -11.47
N GLU A 93 -3.06 11.48 -11.96
CA GLU A 93 -2.82 10.26 -11.21
C GLU A 93 -1.78 10.49 -10.13
N ALA A 94 -0.64 11.14 -10.43
CA ALA A 94 0.33 11.64 -9.45
C ALA A 94 0.68 10.64 -8.31
N GLY A 95 0.66 9.33 -8.60
CA GLY A 95 0.90 8.28 -7.61
C GLY A 95 -0.31 7.90 -6.73
N THR A 96 -1.52 8.24 -7.16
CA THR A 96 -2.80 7.84 -6.54
C THR A 96 -2.99 6.35 -6.76
N VAL A 97 -2.97 5.61 -5.67
CA VAL A 97 -3.09 4.14 -5.67
C VAL A 97 -4.53 3.72 -5.43
N TYR A 98 -5.31 4.55 -4.72
CA TYR A 98 -6.70 4.25 -4.41
C TYR A 98 -7.56 5.50 -4.47
N GLU A 99 -8.67 5.42 -5.20
CA GLU A 99 -9.79 6.34 -5.08
C GLU A 99 -11.03 5.54 -4.70
N GLY A 100 -11.79 6.02 -3.72
CA GLY A 100 -13.00 5.34 -3.28
C GLY A 100 -13.97 6.26 -2.58
N THR A 101 -15.23 5.86 -2.53
CA THR A 101 -16.29 6.59 -1.84
C THR A 101 -16.69 5.82 -0.57
N SER A 102 -16.71 6.51 0.56
CA SER A 102 -17.15 5.93 1.83
C SER A 102 -18.66 5.67 1.82
N PRO A 103 -19.19 4.80 2.69
CA PRO A 103 -20.64 4.67 2.90
C PRO A 103 -21.32 5.99 3.32
N SER A 104 -20.58 6.86 4.02
CA SER A 104 -21.01 8.23 4.35
C SER A 104 -21.07 9.15 3.12
N GLY A 105 -20.49 8.69 2.00
CA GLY A 105 -20.41 9.29 0.68
C GLY A 105 -19.36 10.40 0.54
N ASP A 106 -18.34 10.37 1.40
CA ASP A 106 -17.14 11.19 1.25
C ASP A 106 -16.17 10.48 0.28
N LYS A 107 -15.53 11.23 -0.60
CA LYS A 107 -14.52 10.70 -1.52
C LYS A 107 -13.16 10.68 -0.83
N ILE A 108 -12.45 9.57 -0.92
CA ILE A 108 -11.10 9.39 -0.40
C ILE A 108 -10.17 9.08 -1.57
N SER A 109 -9.08 9.82 -1.67
CA SER A 109 -7.98 9.57 -2.60
C SER A 109 -6.70 9.35 -1.79
N ILE A 110 -6.00 8.25 -2.03
CA ILE A 110 -4.76 7.87 -1.34
C ILE A 110 -3.64 7.82 -2.40
N ALA A 111 -2.66 8.69 -2.25
CA ALA A 111 -1.44 8.68 -3.05
C ALA A 111 -0.26 8.21 -2.22
N THR A 112 0.57 7.33 -2.79
CA THR A 112 1.70 6.72 -2.07
C THR A 112 3.01 7.01 -2.79
N SER A 113 4.06 7.28 -2.03
CA SER A 113 5.37 7.63 -2.56
C SER A 113 6.49 7.14 -1.66
N THR A 114 7.59 6.75 -2.28
CA THR A 114 8.81 6.30 -1.61
C THR A 114 9.99 7.07 -2.18
N LYS A 115 10.95 7.43 -1.32
CA LYS A 115 12.22 8.03 -1.76
C LYS A 115 13.25 6.93 -1.96
N LYS A 116 14.15 7.10 -2.93
CA LYS A 116 15.24 6.14 -3.18
C LYS A 116 16.08 5.98 -1.91
N ASN A 117 16.38 4.74 -1.54
CA ASN A 117 17.20 4.37 -0.38
C ASN A 117 16.64 4.81 0.99
N VAL A 118 15.37 5.21 1.07
CA VAL A 118 14.71 5.53 2.34
C VAL A 118 13.56 4.54 2.54
N PRO A 119 13.64 3.64 3.53
CA PRO A 119 12.62 2.62 3.80
C PRO A 119 11.39 3.19 4.51
N THR A 120 10.91 4.35 4.06
CA THR A 120 9.74 5.05 4.59
C THR A 120 8.66 5.12 3.51
N TYR A 121 7.49 4.60 3.86
CA TYR A 121 6.29 4.69 3.07
C TYR A 121 5.58 6.00 3.38
N ASN A 122 5.47 6.87 2.37
CA ASN A 122 4.79 8.16 2.51
C ASN A 122 3.44 8.07 1.82
N MET A 123 2.38 8.32 2.57
CA MET A 123 1.02 8.37 2.06
C MET A 123 0.48 9.78 2.19
N LYS A 124 -0.24 10.23 1.16
CA LYS A 124 -1.04 11.45 1.18
C LYS A 124 -2.49 11.05 0.98
N ILE A 125 -3.28 11.19 2.04
CA ILE A 125 -4.70 10.90 2.03
C ILE A 125 -5.45 12.22 1.87
N THR A 126 -6.26 12.32 0.84
CA THR A 126 -7.16 13.45 0.58
C THR A 126 -8.59 12.98 0.77
N ILE A 127 -9.28 13.53 1.75
CA ILE A 127 -10.70 13.26 2.02
C ILE A 127 -11.49 14.48 1.56
N THR A 128 -12.34 14.31 0.56
CA THR A 128 -13.27 15.33 0.08
C THR A 128 -14.66 14.97 0.55
N SER A 129 -15.20 15.74 1.49
CA SER A 129 -16.55 15.52 2.00
C SER A 129 -17.61 15.94 0.98
N LYS A 130 -18.85 15.45 1.13
CA LYS A 130 -20.00 15.83 0.30
C LYS A 130 -20.21 17.34 0.18
N ASN A 131 -19.86 18.11 1.23
CA ASN A 131 -19.94 19.57 1.25
C ASN A 131 -18.76 20.28 0.53
N GLY A 132 -17.90 19.54 -0.18
CA GLY A 132 -16.75 20.09 -0.91
C GLY A 132 -15.52 20.40 -0.04
N ALA A 133 -15.63 20.29 1.29
CA ALA A 133 -14.51 20.47 2.19
C ALA A 133 -13.47 19.37 1.98
N THR A 134 -12.24 19.75 1.67
CA THR A 134 -11.13 18.84 1.42
C THR A 134 -10.15 18.86 2.58
N LYS A 135 -9.89 17.71 3.20
CA LYS A 135 -8.89 17.51 4.25
C LYS A 135 -7.74 16.67 3.71
N LYS A 136 -6.51 17.17 3.83
CA LYS A 136 -5.29 16.46 3.44
C LYS A 136 -4.58 15.98 4.69
N ILE A 137 -4.21 14.70 4.73
CA ILE A 137 -3.48 14.06 5.81
C ILE A 137 -2.24 13.44 5.19
N GLU A 138 -1.06 13.79 5.69
CA GLU A 138 0.20 13.16 5.29
C GLU A 138 0.64 12.20 6.39
N LEU A 139 0.95 10.96 6.01
CA LEU A 139 1.43 9.92 6.91
C LEU A 139 2.73 9.33 6.38
N SER A 140 3.78 9.35 7.19
CA SER A 140 5.07 8.77 6.84
C SER A 140 5.44 7.72 7.89
N LYS A 141 5.52 6.46 7.47
CA LYS A 141 5.83 5.33 8.37
C LYS A 141 6.86 4.38 7.77
N PRO A 142 7.80 3.82 8.56
CA PRO A 142 8.76 2.83 8.07
C PRO A 142 8.09 1.51 7.70
N PHE A 143 8.57 0.85 6.63
CA PHE A 143 8.06 -0.48 6.23
C PHE A 143 8.22 -1.55 7.32
N ALA A 144 9.19 -1.40 8.23
CA ALA A 144 9.42 -2.31 9.34
C ALA A 144 8.24 -2.40 10.32
N GLU A 145 7.27 -1.47 10.29
CA GLU A 145 6.09 -1.55 11.16
C GLU A 145 5.10 -2.65 10.74
N TRP A 146 5.13 -3.11 9.48
CA TRP A 146 4.22 -4.16 8.97
C TRP A 146 4.87 -5.25 8.12
N PHE A 147 6.18 -5.21 7.91
CA PHE A 147 6.95 -6.30 7.32
C PHE A 147 7.80 -7.00 8.37
N ASP A 148 7.78 -8.32 8.39
CA ASP A 148 8.68 -9.10 9.23
C ASP A 148 10.11 -9.19 8.62
N SER A 149 11.07 -9.69 9.40
CA SER A 149 12.46 -9.87 8.94
C SER A 149 12.60 -10.96 7.86
N GLN A 150 11.57 -11.79 7.67
CA GLN A 150 11.55 -12.84 6.67
C GLN A 150 10.96 -12.35 5.34
N GLY A 151 10.31 -11.18 5.29
CA GLY A 151 9.69 -10.62 4.10
C GLY A 151 8.19 -10.87 3.97
N HIS A 152 7.50 -11.27 5.03
CA HIS A 152 6.05 -11.42 5.04
C HIS A 152 5.36 -10.12 5.43
N PHE A 153 4.26 -9.83 4.74
CA PHE A 153 3.37 -8.72 5.03
C PHE A 153 2.39 -9.08 6.15
N VAL A 154 2.44 -8.33 7.25
CA VAL A 154 1.54 -8.49 8.41
C VAL A 154 0.42 -7.46 8.32
N ALA A 155 -0.78 -7.92 7.95
CA ALA A 155 -1.93 -7.03 7.71
C ALA A 155 -2.43 -6.31 8.98
N THR A 156 -2.33 -6.92 10.15
CA THR A 156 -2.87 -6.36 11.41
C THR A 156 -2.26 -4.99 11.78
N PRO A 157 -0.93 -4.85 11.93
CA PRO A 157 -0.33 -3.55 12.27
C PRO A 157 -0.59 -2.50 11.19
N PHE A 158 -0.59 -2.89 9.91
CA PHE A 158 -0.93 -1.99 8.81
C PHE A 158 -2.34 -1.41 8.95
N GLN A 159 -3.33 -2.26 9.27
CA GLN A 159 -4.71 -1.85 9.45
C GLN A 159 -4.93 -0.96 10.67
N GLU A 160 -4.19 -1.19 11.75
CA GLU A 160 -4.23 -0.37 12.97
C GLU A 160 -3.67 1.03 12.73
N ILE A 161 -2.53 1.13 12.04
CA ILE A 161 -1.93 2.42 11.67
C ILE A 161 -2.91 3.24 10.82
N LEU A 162 -3.57 2.60 9.85
CA LEU A 162 -4.57 3.27 9.02
C LEU A 162 -5.80 3.71 9.83
N ALA A 163 -6.30 2.85 10.72
CA ALA A 163 -7.46 3.17 11.55
C ALA A 163 -7.17 4.31 12.54
N THR A 164 -5.97 4.36 13.13
CA THR A 164 -5.58 5.42 14.07
C THR A 164 -5.33 6.76 13.38
N ASN A 165 -4.72 6.77 12.18
CA ASN A 165 -4.32 8.01 11.52
C ASN A 165 -5.38 8.59 10.57
N ILE A 166 -6.37 7.80 10.14
CA ILE A 166 -7.41 8.24 9.21
C ILE A 166 -8.76 8.22 9.94
N PRO A 167 -9.30 9.39 10.33
CA PRO A 167 -10.56 9.47 11.10
C PRO A 167 -11.74 8.77 10.42
N ALA A 168 -11.82 8.83 9.08
CA ALA A 168 -12.86 8.15 8.31
C ALA A 168 -12.77 6.61 8.38
N ILE A 169 -11.57 6.06 8.58
CA ILE A 169 -11.33 4.62 8.71
C ILE A 169 -11.47 4.18 10.18
N GLY A 170 -10.99 5.00 11.13
CA GLY A 170 -11.14 4.73 12.56
C GLY A 170 -12.59 4.72 13.05
N GLN A 171 -13.46 5.51 12.43
CA GLN A 171 -14.91 5.47 12.69
C GLN A 171 -15.57 4.16 12.21
N LEU A 172 -15.08 3.58 11.12
CA LEU A 172 -15.60 2.32 10.57
C LEU A 172 -14.94 1.09 11.20
N ASN A 173 -13.72 1.24 11.75
CA ASN A 173 -12.97 0.16 12.38
C ASN A 173 -12.48 0.54 13.78
N SER A 174 -13.41 0.92 14.67
CA SER A 174 -13.08 1.29 16.06
C SER A 174 -12.45 0.14 16.87
N LYS A 175 -12.55 -1.11 16.40
CA LYS A 175 -11.90 -2.28 17.02
C LYS A 175 -10.40 -2.37 16.76
N ARG A 176 -9.87 -1.73 15.71
CA ARG A 176 -8.44 -1.71 15.36
C ARG A 176 -7.77 -0.37 15.60
N VAL A 177 -8.48 0.60 16.16
CA VAL A 177 -7.85 1.83 16.64
C VAL A 177 -7.05 1.45 17.88
N LYS A 178 -5.72 1.40 17.75
CA LYS A 178 -4.85 1.42 18.92
C LYS A 178 -5.00 2.80 19.55
N SER A 179 -5.82 2.90 20.60
CA SER A 179 -5.65 3.95 21.60
C SER A 179 -4.19 3.89 22.04
N ALA A 180 -3.52 5.03 22.11
CA ALA A 180 -2.08 5.14 22.40
C ALA A 180 -1.63 4.47 23.73
N SER A 181 -2.53 3.88 24.51
CA SER A 181 -2.30 3.21 25.79
C SER A 181 -1.87 1.74 25.72
N GLN A 182 -1.95 1.06 24.57
CA GLN A 182 -1.70 -0.40 24.47
C GLN A 182 -0.28 -0.80 24.04
N ALA A 183 0.61 0.16 23.72
CA ALA A 183 2.00 -0.17 23.43
C ALA A 183 2.83 -0.45 24.70
N TYR A 184 2.39 0.07 25.86
CA TYR A 184 3.07 -0.08 27.15
C TYR A 184 2.07 0.02 28.30
N SER A 185 1.00 -0.79 28.30
CA SER A 185 0.16 -0.84 29.49
C SER A 185 1.00 -1.38 30.66
N PRO A 186 0.92 -0.79 31.86
CA PRO A 186 1.72 -1.23 33.02
C PRO A 186 1.51 -2.71 33.32
N ASP A 187 0.31 -3.25 33.07
CA ASP A 187 0.01 -4.68 33.22
C ASP A 187 0.83 -5.59 32.30
N VAL A 188 1.18 -5.15 31.09
CA VAL A 188 2.00 -5.96 30.17
C VAL A 188 3.48 -5.92 30.55
N LEU A 189 3.95 -4.77 31.07
CA LEU A 189 5.29 -4.66 31.66
C LEU A 189 5.39 -5.51 32.93
N ASP A 190 4.40 -5.45 33.82
CA ASP A 190 4.37 -6.26 35.04
C ASP A 190 4.29 -7.77 34.72
N ALA A 191 3.53 -8.17 33.70
CA ALA A 191 3.51 -9.55 33.25
C ALA A 191 4.89 -10.01 32.69
N LEU A 192 5.58 -9.16 31.92
CA LEU A 192 6.93 -9.44 31.42
C LEU A 192 7.99 -9.47 32.54
N TYR A 193 7.87 -8.60 33.55
CA TYR A 193 8.72 -8.63 34.74
C TYR A 193 8.43 -9.84 35.63
N ALA A 194 7.17 -10.25 35.77
CA ALA A 194 6.78 -11.46 36.48
C ALA A 194 7.26 -12.73 35.76
N GLU A 195 7.21 -12.76 34.43
CA GLU A 195 7.65 -13.91 33.64
C GLU A 195 9.18 -14.05 33.63
N SER A 196 9.93 -12.94 33.58
CA SER A 196 11.39 -12.94 33.70
C SER A 196 11.89 -13.30 35.10
N THR A 197 11.15 -12.98 36.15
CA THR A 197 11.47 -13.40 37.53
C THR A 197 11.09 -14.85 37.79
N ALA A 198 10.03 -15.37 37.17
CA ALA A 198 9.65 -16.79 37.24
C ALA A 198 10.66 -17.72 36.55
N THR A 199 11.26 -17.29 35.43
CA THR A 199 12.31 -18.07 34.74
C THR A 199 13.70 -17.96 35.38
N GLY A 200 13.93 -16.98 36.25
CA GLY A 200 15.17 -16.83 37.02
C GLY A 200 15.25 -17.60 38.34
N SER A 201 14.13 -18.16 38.83
CA SER A 201 14.06 -18.79 40.16
C SER A 201 14.02 -20.32 40.16
N SER A 202 14.30 -20.98 39.02
CA SER A 202 14.40 -22.44 38.89
C SER A 202 15.82 -22.93 38.56
N ALA A 203 16.82 -22.31 39.19
CA ALA A 203 18.13 -22.93 39.43
C ALA A 203 18.28 -23.16 40.94
N GLU A 204 17.47 -24.09 41.44
CA GLU A 204 17.39 -24.51 42.83
C GLU A 204 18.70 -25.15 43.30
N GLY A 205 19.25 -24.65 44.40
CA GLY A 205 20.17 -25.43 45.21
C GLY A 205 19.44 -26.59 45.88
N ALA A 206 19.76 -27.83 45.51
CA ALA A 206 19.50 -29.01 46.32
C ALA A 206 20.37 -30.21 45.87
N ALA A 207 21.58 -30.34 46.43
CA ALA A 207 22.28 -31.62 46.48
C ALA A 207 22.92 -31.79 47.87
N LYS A 208 22.26 -32.56 48.74
CA LYS A 208 22.84 -33.07 50.00
C LYS A 208 22.77 -34.60 49.96
N GLY A 209 23.92 -35.28 50.11
CA GLY A 209 23.95 -36.73 50.32
C GLY A 209 25.31 -37.41 50.24
N SER A 210 26.11 -37.30 51.33
CA SER A 210 27.04 -38.32 51.87
C SER A 210 28.10 -39.00 50.98
N SER A 211 29.39 -38.72 51.23
CA SER A 211 30.46 -39.75 51.24
C SER A 211 31.76 -39.31 51.96
N LYS A 212 31.87 -39.77 53.21
CA LYS A 212 33.06 -40.28 53.93
C LYS A 212 34.47 -40.15 53.29
N ARG A 213 35.33 -39.35 53.94
CA ARG A 213 36.71 -39.67 54.43
C ARG A 213 37.82 -40.06 53.41
N ARG A 214 38.88 -39.22 53.28
CA ARG A 214 40.29 -39.54 53.66
C ARG A 214 41.27 -38.37 53.43
N LYS A 215 42.24 -38.29 54.35
CA LYS A 215 43.40 -37.38 54.48
C LYS A 215 44.31 -37.34 53.26
N ALA A 216 44.96 -36.19 53.03
CA ALA A 216 46.41 -36.03 53.19
C ALA A 216 46.68 -34.55 53.52
#